data_AF-A0A9E7PL84-F1
#
_entry.id   AF-A0A9E7PL84-F1
#
_cell.length_a   1.000
_cell.length_b   1.000
_cell.length_c   1.000
_cell.angle_alpha   90.00
_cell.angle_beta   90.00
_cell.angle_gamma   90.00
#
_symmetry.space_group_name_H-M   'P 1'
#
loop_
_entity.id
_entity.type
_entity.pdbx_description
1 polymer ?
#
loop_
_entity_poly.entity_id
_entity_poly.type
_entity_poly.pdbx_seq_one_letter_code
_entity_poly.pdbx_strand_id
1 'polypeptide(L)' 'MKKIKPQSGMSDNNEPAGVIPDLQNHKRTKEMIEDYGPAKLMEESDDDEPLSRNEALKYYNNLRKT' A
#
# COMPACT_ATOMS: atom_id res chain seq x y z
N MET A 1 19.52 -9.47 11.50
CA MET A 1 18.79 -8.67 10.49
C MET A 1 19.77 -7.72 9.80
N LYS A 2 19.84 -7.69 8.45
CA LYS A 2 20.66 -6.70 7.74
C LYS A 2 20.06 -5.31 8.00
N LYS A 3 20.87 -4.34 8.43
CA LYS A 3 20.45 -2.95 8.58
C LYS A 3 20.14 -2.38 7.19
N ILE A 4 18.90 -1.95 6.97
CA ILE A 4 18.52 -1.19 5.77
C ILE A 4 19.20 0.17 5.90
N LYS A 5 20.10 0.50 4.98
CA LYS A 5 20.68 1.85 4.89
C LYS A 5 19.92 2.60 3.80
N PRO A 6 19.02 3.54 4.14
CA PRO A 6 18.36 4.34 3.13
C PRO A 6 19.41 5.21 2.44
N GLN A 7 19.49 5.11 1.12
CA GLN A 7 20.23 6.07 0.30
C GLN A 7 19.22 7.11 -0.21
N SER A 8 19.53 8.39 -0.06
CA SER A 8 18.63 9.46 -0.52
C SER A 8 19.00 9.90 -1.94
N GLY A 9 18.00 9.99 -2.82
CA GLY A 9 18.12 10.71 -4.08
C GLY A 9 17.91 12.21 -3.82
N MET A 10 18.76 13.05 -4.40
CA MET A 10 18.65 14.51 -4.28
C MET A 10 17.94 15.08 -5.52
N SER A 11 17.15 16.12 -5.32
CA SER A 11 16.58 16.94 -6.39
C SER A 11 17.61 17.91 -6.97
N ASP A 12 17.27 18.57 -8.08
CA ASP A 12 18.09 19.60 -8.71
C ASP A 12 18.36 20.81 -7.79
N ASN A 13 17.47 21.04 -6.82
CA ASN A 13 17.62 22.09 -5.80
C ASN A 13 18.42 21.61 -4.57
N ASN A 14 19.04 20.43 -4.65
CA ASN A 14 19.80 19.79 -3.57
C ASN A 14 18.97 19.47 -2.31
N GLU A 15 17.66 19.30 -2.47
CA GLU A 15 16.75 18.82 -1.42
C GLU A 15 16.51 17.31 -1.56
N PRO A 16 16.36 16.54 -0.46
CA PRO A 16 16.02 15.12 -0.52
C PRO A 16 14.70 14.89 -1.29
N ALA A 17 14.78 14.21 -2.43
CA ALA A 17 13.63 13.92 -3.29
C ALA A 17 13.00 12.55 -3.00
N GLY A 18 13.76 11.62 -2.41
CA GLY A 18 13.26 10.29 -2.10
C GLY A 18 14.33 9.32 -1.62
N VAL A 19 13.93 8.07 -1.43
CA VAL A 19 14.82 6.97 -1.01
C VAL A 19 15.05 6.03 -2.19
N ILE A 20 16.30 5.62 -2.38
CA ILE A 20 16.75 4.63 -3.35
C ILE A 20 16.95 3.31 -2.61
N PRO A 21 15.97 2.39 -2.62
CA PRO A 21 16.16 1.05 -2.08
C PRO A 21 17.02 0.20 -3.04
N ASP A 22 17.83 -0.70 -2.49
CA ASP A 22 18.35 -1.80 -3.31
C ASP A 22 17.21 -2.72 -3.76
N LEU A 23 17.46 -3.50 -4.81
CA LEU A 23 16.45 -4.35 -5.43
C LEU A 23 15.81 -5.35 -4.45
N GLN A 24 16.58 -5.88 -3.50
CA GLN A 24 16.05 -6.84 -2.53
C GLN A 24 15.07 -6.16 -1.57
N ASN A 25 15.43 -4.98 -1.08
CA ASN A 25 14.55 -4.18 -0.22
C ASN A 25 13.32 -3.69 -0.98
N HIS A 26 13.46 -3.25 -2.23
CA HIS A 26 12.31 -2.87 -3.06
C HIS A 26 11.31 -4.02 -3.24
N LYS A 27 11.81 -5.22 -3.59
CA LYS A 27 10.97 -6.41 -3.76
C LYS A 27 10.27 -6.79 -2.47
N ARG A 28 10.98 -6.80 -1.34
CA ARG A 28 10.41 -7.12 -0.04
C ARG A 28 9.34 -6.12 0.38
N THR A 29 9.54 -4.83 0.11
CA THR A 29 8.53 -3.80 0.38
C THR A 29 7.29 -4.01 -0.49
N LYS A 30 7.46 -4.33 -1.78
CA LYS A 30 6.32 -4.67 -2.65
C LYS A 30 5.56 -5.89 -2.15
N GLU A 31 6.24 -6.98 -1.83
CA GLU A 31 5.60 -8.20 -1.30
C GLU A 31 4.78 -7.89 -0.03
N MET A 32 5.31 -7.10 0.91
CA MET A 32 4.53 -6.69 2.08
C MET A 32 3.32 -5.82 1.75
N ILE A 33 3.43 -4.88 0.81
CA ILE A 33 2.34 -3.96 0.49
C ILE A 33 1.28 -4.60 -0.41
N GLU A 34 1.72 -5.41 -1.39
CA GLU A 34 0.87 -5.94 -2.46
C GLU A 34 0.28 -7.31 -2.09
N ASP A 35 0.99 -8.13 -1.30
CA ASP A 35 0.50 -9.46 -0.91
C ASP A 35 -0.06 -9.46 0.52
N TYR A 36 0.74 -9.03 1.49
CA TYR A 36 0.34 -9.08 2.90
C TYR A 36 -0.73 -8.04 3.24
N GLY A 37 -0.62 -6.81 2.74
CA GLY A 37 -1.58 -5.73 3.01
C GLY A 37 -3.03 -6.12 2.67
N PRO A 38 -3.33 -6.49 1.41
CA PRO A 38 -4.67 -6.91 1.02
C PRO A 38 -5.14 -8.17 1.75
N ALA A 39 -4.27 -9.17 1.94
CA ALA A 39 -4.63 -10.38 2.66
C ALA A 39 -5.04 -10.07 4.11
N LYS A 40 -4.34 -9.16 4.78
CA LYS A 40 -4.68 -8.75 6.14
C LYS A 40 -5.97 -7.95 6.21
N LEU A 41 -6.20 -7.05 5.24
CA LEU A 41 -7.46 -6.31 5.15
C LEU A 41 -8.66 -7.24 4.93
N MET A 42 -8.49 -8.31 4.14
CA MET A 42 -9.52 -9.33 3.97
C MET A 42 -9.82 -10.05 5.29
N GLU A 43 -8.79 -10.54 5.99
CA GLU A 43 -8.94 -11.18 7.31
C GLU A 43 -9.63 -10.26 8.33
N GLU A 44 -9.29 -8.98 8.36
CA GLU A 44 -9.90 -7.99 9.26
C GLU A 44 -11.39 -7.72 8.93
N SER A 45 -11.80 -7.99 7.70
CA SER A 45 -13.18 -7.84 7.22
C SER A 45 -13.98 -9.15 7.16
N ASP A 46 -13.40 -10.29 7.61
CA ASP A 46 -14.06 -11.60 7.50
C ASP A 46 -15.38 -11.67 8.31
N ASP A 47 -15.47 -10.91 9.40
CA ASP A 47 -16.66 -10.83 10.25
C ASP A 47 -17.69 -9.78 9.77
N ASP A 48 -17.35 -8.97 8.76
CA ASP A 48 -18.25 -7.94 8.23
C ASP A 48 -19.39 -8.57 7.41
N GLU A 49 -20.59 -7.98 7.49
CA GLU A 49 -21.72 -8.43 6.69
C GLU A 49 -21.46 -8.19 5.19
N PRO A 50 -21.50 -9.23 4.33
CA PRO A 50 -21.24 -9.07 2.92
C PRO A 50 -22.37 -8.30 2.24
N LEU A 51 -22.01 -7.23 1.53
CA LEU A 51 -22.97 -6.47 0.74
C LEU A 51 -23.42 -7.26 -0.49
N SER A 52 -24.71 -7.16 -0.83
CA SER A 52 -25.16 -7.57 -2.15
C SER A 52 -24.51 -6.71 -3.24
N ARG A 53 -24.48 -7.18 -4.48
CA ARG A 53 -23.93 -6.43 -5.62
C ARG A 53 -24.51 -5.01 -5.74
N ASN A 54 -25.82 -4.86 -5.50
CA ASN A 54 -26.48 -3.56 -5.61
C ASN A 54 -26.07 -2.61 -4.48
N GLU A 55 -25.94 -3.13 -3.26
CA GLU A 55 -25.47 -2.35 -2.10
C GLU A 55 -24.01 -1.96 -2.25
N ALA A 56 -23.15 -2.87 -2.71
CA ALA A 56 -21.75 -2.60 -3.00
C ALA A 56 -21.59 -1.50 -4.06
N LEU A 57 -22.35 -1.55 -5.16
CA LEU A 57 -22.34 -0.51 -6.18
C LEU A 57 -22.82 0.85 -5.65
N LYS A 58 -23.88 0.85 -4.83
CA LYS A 58 -24.39 2.08 -4.20
C LYS A 58 -23.35 2.68 -3.25
N TYR A 59 -22.74 1.86 -2.42
CA TYR A 59 -21.68 2.25 -1.49
C TYR A 59 -20.49 2.86 -2.24
N TYR A 60 -19.96 2.18 -3.26
CA TYR A 60 -18.86 2.66 -4.09
C TYR A 60 -19.16 3.99 -4.78
N ASN A 61 -20.38 4.15 -5.32
CA ASN A 61 -20.78 5.41 -5.95
C ASN A 61 -20.90 6.59 -4.98
N ASN A 62 -21.16 6.32 -3.70
CA ASN A 62 -21.17 7.36 -2.67
C ASN A 62 -19.74 7.78 -2.28
N LEU A 63 -18.80 6.84 -2.18
CA LEU A 63 -17.39 7.14 -1.90
C LEU A 63 -16.77 8.09 -2.94
N ARG A 64 -17.17 7.98 -4.21
CA ARG A 64 -16.68 8.83 -5.31
C ARG A 64 -17.20 10.28 -5.30
N LYS A 65 -18.16 10.60 -4.43
CA LYS A 65 -18.76 11.95 -4.32
C LYS A 65 -18.12 12.80 -3.23
N THR A 66 -17.26 12.20 -2.42
CA THR A 66 -16.40 12.84 -1.40
C THR A 66 -15.04 13.17 -1.99
#